data_AF-A0AA44MWQ9-F1
#
_entry.id   AF-A0AA44MWQ9-F1
#
_cell.length_a   1.000
_cell.length_b   1.000
_cell.length_c   1.000
_cell.angle_alpha   90.00
_cell.angle_beta   90.00
_cell.angle_gamma   90.00
#
_symmetry.space_group_name_H-M   'P 1'
#
loop_
_entity.id
_entity.type
_entity.pdbx_description
1 polymer ?
#
loop_
_entity_poly.entity_id
_entity_poly.type
_entity_poly.pdbx_seq_one_letter_code
_entity_poly.pdbx_strand_id
1 'polypeptide(L)' 'MIKTIVLAGDRNYIRQLETTIKSILYHNRDVKIYILNQDIMPDWFRKPRKIARMLGSEIIDVKLPERT' A
#
# COMPACT_ATOMS: atom_id res chain seq x y z
N MET A 1 3.69 0.71 -19.84
CA MET A 1 3.21 -0.41 -19.00
C MET A 1 3.33 0.04 -17.54
N ILE A 2 2.25 -0.03 -16.74
CA ILE A 2 2.29 0.34 -15.32
C ILE A 2 3.03 -0.74 -14.53
N LYS A 3 4.03 -0.35 -13.73
CA LYS A 3 4.73 -1.30 -12.85
C LYS A 3 3.81 -1.67 -11.69
N THR A 4 3.74 -2.95 -11.37
CA THR A 4 2.91 -3.47 -10.28
C THR A 4 3.78 -4.01 -9.16
N ILE A 5 3.45 -3.66 -7.92
CA ILE A 5 4.18 -4.06 -6.70
C ILE A 5 3.15 -4.63 -5.72
N VAL A 6 3.51 -5.71 -5.03
CA VAL A 6 2.71 -6.30 -3.96
C VAL A 6 3.50 -6.24 -2.66
N LEU A 7 2.87 -5.73 -1.61
CA LEU A 7 3.34 -5.78 -0.23
C LEU A 7 2.36 -6.62 0.59
N ALA A 8 2.86 -7.33 1.59
CA ALA A 8 2.04 -8.04 2.56
C ALA A 8 2.47 -7.65 3.97
N GLY A 9 1.50 -7.39 4.84
CA GLY A 9 1.75 -7.06 6.24
C GLY A 9 0.46 -6.91 7.03
N ASP A 10 0.59 -6.95 8.34
CA ASP A 10 -0.51 -6.77 9.29
C ASP A 10 -0.42 -5.41 10.01
N ARG A 11 -1.35 -5.14 10.92
CA ARG A 11 -1.41 -3.89 11.70
C ARG A 11 -0.14 -3.59 12.50
N ASN A 12 0.63 -4.60 12.90
CA ASN A 12 1.87 -4.42 13.67
C ASN A 12 3.02 -3.90 12.79
N TYR A 13 2.90 -4.04 11.47
CA TYR A 13 3.92 -3.61 10.49
C TYR A 13 3.56 -2.32 9.75
N ILE A 14 2.54 -1.59 10.22
CA ILE A 14 2.07 -0.35 9.57
C ILE A 14 3.19 0.67 9.34
N ARG A 15 4.10 0.85 10.31
CA ARG A 15 5.22 1.81 10.17
C ARG A 15 6.22 1.38 9.11
N GLN A 16 6.49 0.09 9.01
CA GLN A 16 7.38 -0.51 8.03
C GLN A 16 6.76 -0.42 6.64
N LEU A 17 5.47 -0.75 6.51
CA LEU A 17 4.70 -0.57 5.27
C LEU A 17 4.73 0.89 4.82
N GLU A 18 4.43 1.84 5.70
CA GLU A 18 4.46 3.27 5.36
C GLU A 18 5.85 3.72 4.87
N THR A 19 6.91 3.28 5.54
CA THR A 19 8.30 3.61 5.16
C THR A 19 8.65 3.04 3.80
N THR A 20 8.32 1.77 3.54
CA THR A 20 8.56 1.11 2.25
C THR A 20 7.74 1.76 1.12
N ILE A 21 6.48 2.10 1.37
CA ILE A 21 5.64 2.79 0.37
C ILE A 21 6.23 4.16 0.04
N LYS A 22 6.68 4.92 1.05
CA LYS A 22 7.31 6.23 0.84
C LYS A 22 8.57 6.12 -0.01
N SER A 23 9.46 5.17 0.29
CA SER A 23 10.70 5.00 -0.49
C SER A 23 10.41 4.58 -1.93
N ILE A 24 9.43 3.69 -2.16
CA ILE A 24 8.97 3.32 -3.50
C ILE A 24 8.46 4.56 -4.25
N LEU A 25 7.51 5.29 -3.68
CA LEU A 25 6.87 6.46 -4.30
C LEU A 25 7.82 7.66 -4.47
N TYR A 26 8.88 7.74 -3.67
CA TYR A 26 9.90 8.76 -3.83
C TYR A 26 10.73 8.58 -5.10
N HIS A 27 11.02 7.32 -5.48
CA HIS A 27 11.83 7.00 -6.66
C HIS A 27 11.04 6.55 -7.89
N ASN A 28 9.74 6.28 -7.74
CA ASN A 28 8.90 5.75 -8.81
C ASN A 28 7.58 6.51 -8.89
N ARG A 29 7.16 6.81 -10.12
CA ARG A 29 5.81 7.31 -10.45
C ARG A 29 5.07 6.27 -11.27
N ASP A 30 3.76 6.45 -11.39
CA ASP A 30 2.88 5.62 -12.23
C ASP A 30 2.98 4.12 -11.88
N VAL A 31 2.96 3.81 -10.57
CA VAL A 31 3.00 2.43 -10.03
C VAL A 31 1.68 2.04 -9.38
N LYS A 32 1.34 0.75 -9.44
CA LYS A 32 0.20 0.16 -8.73
C LYS A 32 0.69 -0.72 -7.58
N ILE A 33 0.37 -0.35 -6.35
CA ILE A 33 0.79 -1.05 -5.14
C ILE A 33 -0.41 -1.75 -4.53
N TYR A 34 -0.36 -3.08 -4.42
CA TYR A 34 -1.34 -3.87 -3.68
C TYR A 34 -0.81 -4.15 -2.27
N ILE A 35 -1.66 -3.99 -1.25
CA ILE A 35 -1.32 -4.28 0.14
C ILE A 35 -2.22 -5.42 0.63
N LEU A 36 -1.65 -6.62 0.68
CA LEU A 36 -2.30 -7.79 1.26
C LEU A 36 -2.25 -7.68 2.78
N ASN A 37 -3.41 -7.71 3.42
CA ASN A 37 -3.51 -7.64 4.88
C ASN A 37 -4.81 -8.28 5.39
N GLN A 38 -4.87 -8.60 6.68
CA GLN A 38 -6.11 -9.06 7.33
C GLN A 38 -6.73 -7.93 8.15
N ASP A 39 -5.93 -7.18 8.91
CA ASP A 39 -6.37 -6.37 10.04
C ASP A 39 -5.97 -4.88 9.97
N ILE A 40 -5.42 -4.40 8.85
CA ILE A 40 -5.13 -2.96 8.67
C ILE A 40 -6.44 -2.20 8.47
N MET A 41 -6.68 -1.17 9.27
CA MET A 41 -7.91 -0.38 9.18
C MET A 41 -8.00 0.41 7.86
N PRO A 42 -9.18 0.50 7.21
CA PRO A 42 -9.35 1.26 5.97
C PRO A 42 -8.90 2.73 6.05
N ASP A 43 -9.06 3.38 7.21
CA ASP A 43 -8.67 4.78 7.40
C ASP A 43 -7.17 5.01 7.25
N TRP A 44 -6.35 4.01 7.59
CA TRP A 44 -4.90 4.09 7.41
C TRP A 44 -4.52 4.34 5.94
N PHE A 45 -5.29 3.78 4.99
CA PHE A 45 -5.03 3.93 3.56
C PHE A 45 -5.32 5.33 3.01
N ARG A 46 -6.02 6.21 3.73
CA ARG A 46 -6.44 7.53 3.22
C ARG A 46 -5.25 8.41 2.85
N LYS A 47 -4.27 8.52 3.75
CA LYS A 47 -3.06 9.33 3.54
C LYS A 47 -2.16 8.76 2.43
N PRO A 48 -1.75 7.48 2.44
CA PRO A 48 -0.90 6.94 1.39
C PRO A 48 -1.59 6.94 0.02
N ARG A 49 -2.91 6.68 -0.08
CA ARG A 49 -3.65 6.83 -1.35
C ARG A 49 -3.68 8.26 -1.87
N LYS A 50 -3.81 9.26 -0.98
CA LYS A 50 -3.74 10.68 -1.39
C LYS A 50 -2.38 10.97 -2.04
N ILE A 51 -1.28 10.55 -1.41
CA ILE A 51 0.07 10.76 -1.91
C ILE A 51 0.29 10.01 -3.24
N ALA A 52 -0.09 8.73 -3.31
CA ALA A 52 0.05 7.94 -4.52
C ALA A 52 -0.66 8.57 -5.72
N ARG A 53 -1.91 9.05 -5.55
CA ARG A 53 -2.67 9.71 -6.62
C ARG A 53 -1.99 10.97 -7.15
N MET A 54 -1.35 11.76 -6.28
CA MET A 54 -0.58 12.94 -6.70
C MET A 54 0.63 12.58 -7.57
N LEU A 55 1.07 11.32 -7.56
CA LEU A 55 2.22 10.78 -8.28
C LEU A 55 1.80 9.84 -9.43
N GLY A 56 0.54 9.92 -9.88
CA GLY A 56 0.00 9.02 -10.92
C GLY A 56 -0.10 7.56 -10.49
N SER A 57 0.06 7.27 -9.20
CA SER A 57 0.16 5.93 -8.63
C SER A 57 -1.12 5.53 -7.87
N GLU A 58 -1.29 4.23 -7.66
CA GLU A 58 -2.46 3.66 -6.98
C GLU A 58 -2.03 2.79 -5.80
N ILE A 59 -2.82 2.82 -4.71
CA ILE A 59 -2.68 1.89 -3.58
C ILE A 59 -4.00 1.16 -3.36
N ILE A 60 -3.97 -0.15 -3.53
CA ILE A 60 -5.12 -1.05 -3.44
C ILE A 60 -5.04 -1.84 -2.13
N ASP A 61 -6.12 -1.77 -1.34
CA ASP A 61 -6.26 -2.60 -0.13
C ASP A 61 -6.84 -3.94 -0.55
N VAL A 62 -6.16 -5.04 -0.21
CA VAL A 62 -6.61 -6.40 -0.49
C VAL A 62 -6.73 -7.15 0.82
N LYS A 63 -7.97 -7.41 1.23
CA LYS A 63 -8.27 -8.18 2.43
C LYS A 63 -8.11 -9.67 2.18
N LEU A 64 -7.21 -10.29 2.93
CA LEU A 64 -7.05 -11.73 2.95
C LEU A 64 -8.08 -12.35 3.89
N PRO A 65 -8.63 -13.54 3.55
CA PRO A 65 -9.50 -14.27 4.47
C PRO A 65 -8.76 -14.64 5.75
N GLU A 66 -9.47 -14.69 6.88
CA GLU A 66 -8.94 -15.26 8.11
C GLU A 66 -8.64 -16.75 7.89
N ARG A 67 -7.51 -17.23 8.39
CA ARG A 67 -7.20 -18.67 8.38
C ARG A 67 -8.08 -19.32 9.46
N THR A 68 -9.12 -20.02 9.02
CA THR A 68 -9.95 -20.88 9.86
C THR A 68 -9.20 -22.15 10.25
#